data_AF-A0A7K1S3Q3-F1
#
_entry.id   AF-A0A7K1S3Q3-F1
#
_cell.length_a   1.000
_cell.length_b   1.000
_cell.length_c   1.000
_cell.angle_alpha   90.00
_cell.angle_beta   90.00
_cell.angle_gamma   90.00
#
_symmetry.space_group_name_H-M   'P 1'
#
loop_
_entity.id
_entity.type
_entity.pdbx_description
1 polymer ?
#
loop_
_entity_poly.entity_id
_entity_poly.type
_entity_poly.pdbx_seq_one_letter_code
_entity_poly.pdbx_strand_id
1 'polypeptide(L)' 'MATELNPGDRVEITRTAKGGYYKGRYLATVVCYLGKTRIKVRDEAGRQRTPFSIQVKRIA' A
#
# COMPACT_ATOMS: atom_id res chain seq x y z
N MET A 1 -4.51 15.18 6.23
CA MET A 1 -5.09 14.66 4.98
C MET A 1 -5.24 13.15 5.13
N ALA A 2 -6.39 12.70 5.66
CA ALA A 2 -6.70 11.27 5.70
C ALA A 2 -7.19 10.90 4.30
N THR A 3 -6.32 10.29 3.49
CA THR A 3 -6.77 9.67 2.25
C THR A 3 -7.62 8.48 2.69
N GLU A 4 -8.94 8.62 2.62
CA GLU A 4 -9.90 7.54 2.80
C GLU A 4 -9.69 6.53 1.66
N LEU A 5 -8.80 5.56 1.88
CA LEU A 5 -8.72 4.40 1.00
C LEU A 5 -9.83 3.45 1.43
N ASN A 6 -10.50 2.79 0.50
CA ASN A 6 -11.49 1.78 0.81
C ASN A 6 -11.00 0.41 0.36
N PRO A 7 -11.42 -0.69 1.01
CA PRO A 7 -11.27 -2.03 0.46
C PRO A 7 -11.77 -2.08 -0.99
N GLY A 8 -10.94 -2.57 -1.91
CA GLY A 8 -11.20 -2.57 -3.35
C GLY A 8 -10.53 -1.44 -4.12
N ASP A 9 -10.04 -0.39 -3.46
CA ASP A 9 -9.33 0.69 -4.14
C ASP A 9 -7.98 0.22 -4.70
N ARG A 10 -7.69 0.67 -5.92
CA ARG A 10 -6.35 0.54 -6.51
C ARG A 10 -5.43 1.62 -5.95
N VAL A 11 -4.25 1.18 -5.53
CA VAL A 11 -3.26 2.01 -4.86
C VAL A 11 -1.86 1.75 -5.41
N GLU A 12 -1.05 2.80 -5.45
CA GLU A 12 0.38 2.73 -5.67
C GLU A 12 1.07 2.62 -4.31
N ILE A 13 1.96 1.64 -4.16
CA ILE A 13 2.72 1.43 -2.94
C ILE A 13 4.19 1.73 -3.18
N THR A 14 4.74 2.62 -2.36
CA THR A 14 6.17 2.88 -2.31
C THR A 14 6.87 1.88 -1.38
N ARG A 15 7.65 0.97 -1.95
CA ARG A 15 8.48 0.00 -1.21
C ARG A 15 9.86 0.57 -0.95
N THR A 16 10.18 0.81 0.31
CA THR A 16 11.56 1.11 0.74
C THR A 16 12.29 -0.20 1.05
N ALA A 17 13.43 -0.46 0.40
CA ALA A 17 14.29 -1.58 0.77
C ALA A 17 14.96 -1.33 2.14
N LYS A 18 15.29 -2.41 2.85
CA LYS A 18 16.04 -2.35 4.11
C LYS A 18 17.42 -1.73 3.80
N GLY A 19 17.70 -0.54 4.34
CA GLY A 19 18.87 0.26 3.97
C GLY A 19 18.55 1.63 3.33
N GLY A 20 17.28 1.94 3.05
CA GLY A 20 16.82 3.33 2.86
C GLY A 20 16.99 3.96 1.47
N TYR A 21 17.83 3.40 0.60
CA TYR A 21 18.16 4.06 -0.68
C TYR A 21 17.28 3.66 -1.87
N TYR A 22 16.69 2.46 -1.87
CA TYR A 22 15.86 2.00 -3.00
C TYR A 22 14.37 2.16 -2.72
N LYS A 23 13.69 2.98 -3.55
CA LYS A 23 12.23 3.20 -3.54
C LYS A 23 11.64 2.59 -4.82
N GLY A 24 11.23 1.32 -4.76
CA GLY A 24 10.41 0.72 -5.81
C GLY A 24 8.95 1.14 -5.67
N ARG A 25 8.20 1.19 -6.77
CA ARG A 25 6.75 1.38 -6.74
C ARG A 25 6.05 0.20 -7.38
N TYR A 26 4.89 -0.18 -6.84
CA TYR A 26 4.08 -1.24 -7.41
C TYR A 26 2.60 -0.97 -7.16
N LEU A 27 1.77 -1.52 -8.03
CA LEU A 27 0.32 -1.44 -7.93
C LEU A 27 -0.21 -2.54 -7.03
N ALA A 28 -1.21 -2.20 -6.23
CA ALA A 28 -1.93 -3.14 -5.41
C ALA A 28 -3.38 -2.72 -5.22
N THR A 29 -4.19 -3.64 -4.73
CA THR A 29 -5.57 -3.39 -4.32
C THR A 29 -5.66 -3.45 -2.80
N VAL A 30 -6.36 -2.50 -2.18
CA VAL A 30 -6.60 -2.52 -0.74
C VAL A 30 -7.53 -3.67 -0.40
N VAL A 31 -7.14 -4.50 0.56
CA VAL A 31 -7.94 -5.61 1.06
C VAL A 31 -8.66 -5.20 2.35
N CYS A 32 -7.91 -4.66 3.31
CA CYS A 32 -8.47 -4.18 4.57
C CYS A 32 -7.47 -3.30 5.34
N TYR A 33 -7.96 -2.59 6.35
CA TYR A 33 -7.12 -1.85 7.29
C TYR A 33 -6.71 -2.72 8.47
N LEU A 34 -5.42 -2.66 8.81
CA LEU A 34 -4.86 -3.26 10.02
C LEU A 34 -4.52 -2.11 10.98
N GLY A 35 -5.58 -1.52 11.55
CA GLY A 35 -5.49 -0.36 12.42
C GLY A 35 -5.17 0.95 11.68
N LYS A 36 -4.57 1.92 12.39
CA LYS A 36 -4.33 3.27 11.87
C LYS A 36 -3.08 3.39 10.98
N THR A 37 -2.12 2.49 11.12
CA THR A 37 -0.77 2.65 10.55
C THR A 37 -0.45 1.65 9.45
N ARG A 38 -1.17 0.52 9.36
CA ARG A 38 -0.90 -0.52 8.36
C ARG A 38 -2.14 -0.85 7.55
N ILE A 39 -1.92 -1.14 6.29
CA ILE A 39 -2.97 -1.47 5.34
C ILE A 39 -2.61 -2.82 4.73
N LYS A 40 -3.56 -3.74 4.70
CA LYS A 40 -3.42 -5.01 3.99
C LYS A 40 -3.78 -4.79 2.54
N VAL A 41 -2.87 -5.15 1.65
CA VAL A 41 -2.99 -4.95 0.21
C VAL A 41 -2.65 -6.23 -0.54
N ARG A 42 -3.17 -6.38 -1.75
CA ARG A 42 -2.89 -7.49 -2.66
C ARG A 42 -2.25 -6.94 -3.92
N ASP A 43 -1.03 -7.39 -4.24
CA ASP A 43 -0.37 -7.03 -5.49
C ASP A 43 -0.98 -7.76 -6.69
N GLU A 44 -0.59 -7.36 -7.90
CA GLU A 44 -1.09 -7.96 -9.16
C GLU A 44 -0.70 -9.44 -9.31
N ALA A 45 0.36 -9.88 -8.63
CA ALA A 45 0.75 -11.29 -8.58
C ALA A 45 -0.05 -12.10 -7.53
N GLY A 46 -1.06 -11.49 -6.90
CA GLY A 46 -1.92 -12.12 -5.90
C GLY A 46 -1.30 -12.23 -4.50
N ARG A 47 -0.09 -11.69 -4.28
CA ARG A 47 0.59 -11.76 -2.98
C ARG A 47 0.06 -10.69 -2.05
N GLN A 48 -0.13 -11.07 -0.79
CA GLN A 48 -0.61 -10.16 0.24
C GLN A 48 0.56 -9.48 0.94
N ARG A 49 0.46 -8.17 1.14
CA ARG A 49 1.46 -7.35 1.84
C ARG A 49 0.79 -6.41 2.84
N THR A 50 1.59 -5.87 3.74
CA THR A 50 1.12 -5.00 4.83
C THR A 50 1.98 -3.73 4.93
N PRO A 51 1.99 -2.87 3.89
CA PRO A 51 2.69 -1.59 3.93
C PRO A 51 2.14 -0.64 5.01
N PHE A 52 2.94 0.36 5.35
CA PHE A 52 2.46 1.48 6.16
C PHE A 52 1.52 2.36 5.35
N SER A 53 0.51 2.95 5.98
CA SER A 53 -0.44 3.87 5.33
C SER A 53 0.27 5.03 4.63
N ILE A 54 1.38 5.53 5.18
CA ILE A 54 2.22 6.58 4.57
C ILE A 54 2.89 6.16 3.24
N GLN A 55 3.00 4.87 2.97
CA GLN A 55 3.58 4.31 1.75
C GLN A 55 2.53 4.05 0.67
N VAL A 56 1.24 4.21 0.99
CA VAL A 56 0.13 3.91 0.10
C VAL A 56 -0.44 5.21 -0.45
N LYS A 57 -0.54 5.30 -1.77
CA LYS A 57 -1.19 6.41 -2.46
C LYS A 57 -2.32 5.89 -3.32
N ARG A 58 -3.49 6.54 -3.26
CA ARG A 58 -4.58 6.24 -4.18
C ARG A 58 -4.20 6.63 -5.60
N ILE A 59 -4.54 5.78 -6.56
CA ILE A 59 -4.48 6.14 -7.98
C ILE A 59 -5.87 6.69 -8.29
N ALA A 60 -5.91 7.98 -8.66
CA ALA A 60 -7.14 8.71 -8.93
C ALA A 60 -7.98 8.02 -10.01
#